data_AF-A0A6I4MI06-F1
#
_entry.id   AF-A0A6I4MI06-F1
#
_cell.length_a   1.000
_cell.length_b   1.000
_cell.length_c   1.000
_cell.angle_alpha   90.00
_cell.angle_beta   90.00
_cell.angle_gamma   90.00
#
_symmetry.space_group_name_H-M   'P 1'
#
loop_
_entity.id
_entity.type
_entity.pdbx_description
1 polymer ?
#
loop_
_entity_poly.entity_id
_entity_poly.type
_entity_poly.pdbx_seq_one_letter_code
_entity_poly.pdbx_strand_id
1 'polypeptide(L)'
;MLRYSGPLSDAHQSYLRTRVQEIVGTSLRMPSEAEERADPVRADEVYETVGAVLRARARSLRGTQLVAEHNGEYGFRRNALGLRRLALAVCLISLAGLAAVAVWATMSDEPVSVSAIVMWSVMTIADIGMLTFWFAVVRPGWVETAAWEYARQLYETAAVSEVGNTIG
;
A
#
# COMPACT_ATOMS: atom_id res chain seq x y z
N MET A 1 7.42 8.40 8.29
CA MET A 1 8.39 7.73 9.19
C MET A 1 9.43 8.72 9.63
N LEU A 2 10.08 9.44 8.70
CA LEU A 2 11.04 10.48 9.07
C LEU A 2 10.41 11.83 9.45
N ARG A 3 9.20 12.12 8.97
CA ARG A 3 8.42 13.31 9.35
C ARG A 3 8.18 13.39 10.84
N TYR A 4 8.28 14.60 11.40
CA TYR A 4 8.00 14.88 12.81
C TYR A 4 6.54 14.58 13.19
N SER A 5 5.61 14.78 12.27
CA SER A 5 4.18 14.44 12.46
C SER A 5 3.84 12.95 12.24
N GLY A 6 4.85 12.08 12.14
CA GLY A 6 4.66 10.66 11.85
C GLY A 6 4.12 9.85 13.03
N PRO A 7 3.68 8.60 12.81
CA PRO A 7 3.09 7.75 13.84
C PRO A 7 4.11 7.08 14.79
N LEU A 8 5.40 7.41 14.68
CA LEU A 8 6.46 6.81 15.50
C LEU A 8 6.62 7.55 16.83
N SER A 9 7.12 6.87 17.85
CA SER A 9 7.58 7.54 19.08
C SER A 9 8.80 8.42 18.82
N ASP A 10 8.95 9.48 19.60
CA ASP A 10 10.04 10.46 19.47
C ASP A 10 11.43 9.81 19.51
N ALA A 11 11.60 8.80 20.38
CA ALA A 11 12.85 8.05 20.50
C ALA A 11 13.18 7.25 19.23
N HIS A 12 12.21 6.51 18.68
CA HIS A 12 12.42 5.76 17.44
C HIS A 12 12.66 6.68 16.24
N GLN A 13 11.90 7.77 16.16
CA GLN A 13 12.06 8.75 15.09
C GLN A 13 13.45 9.39 15.13
N SER A 14 13.90 9.81 16.31
CA SER A 14 15.24 10.39 16.50
C SER A 14 16.34 9.41 16.09
N TYR A 15 16.23 8.14 16.52
CA TYR A 15 17.17 7.08 16.12
C TYR A 15 17.23 6.92 14.59
N LEU A 16 16.07 6.78 13.92
CA LEU A 16 16.02 6.62 12.47
C LEU A 16 16.59 7.83 11.72
N ARG A 17 16.27 9.04 12.18
CA ARG A 17 16.78 10.27 11.56
C ARG A 17 18.30 10.38 11.68
N THR A 18 18.88 10.00 12.81
CA THR A 18 20.35 9.93 12.98
C THR A 18 20.98 8.92 12.02
N ARG A 19 20.47 7.68 11.98
CA ARG A 19 21.01 6.64 11.08
C ARG A 19 20.87 7.02 9.61
N VAL A 20 19.76 7.64 9.23
CA VAL A 20 19.56 8.14 7.86
C VAL A 20 20.55 9.26 7.55
N GLN A 21 20.78 10.19 8.48
CA GLN A 21 21.75 11.27 8.30
C GLN A 21 23.18 10.73 8.10
N GLU A 22 23.56 9.67 8.81
CA GLU A 22 24.85 8.97 8.61
C GLU A 22 24.94 8.36 7.19
N ILE A 23 23.85 7.77 6.70
CA ILE A 23 23.79 7.15 5.37
C ILE A 23 23.89 8.19 4.25
N VAL A 24 23.15 9.29 4.34
CA VAL A 24 23.13 10.32 3.28
C VAL A 24 24.32 11.28 3.37
N GLY A 25 25.02 11.32 4.51
CA GLY A 25 26.16 12.20 4.74
C GLY A 25 25.77 13.67 4.82
N THR A 26 26.74 14.57 4.65
CA THR A 26 26.52 16.02 4.77
C THR A 26 25.94 16.68 3.52
N SER A 27 25.87 15.96 2.39
CA SER A 27 25.37 16.47 1.12
C SER A 27 23.85 16.66 1.09
N LEU A 28 23.12 15.94 1.95
CA LEU A 28 21.68 16.08 2.12
C LEU A 28 21.35 16.20 3.61
N ARG A 29 21.05 17.42 4.06
CA ARG A 29 20.66 17.68 5.45
C ARG A 29 19.18 17.38 5.66
N MET A 30 18.88 16.58 6.68
CA MET A 30 17.50 16.34 7.12
C MET A 30 16.85 17.63 7.64
N PRO A 31 15.62 17.96 7.23
CA PRO A 31 14.94 19.19 7.65
C PRO A 31 14.60 19.13 9.14
N SER A 32 14.80 20.22 9.88
CA SER A 32 14.33 20.34 11.27
C SER A 32 12.81 20.44 11.35
N GLU A 33 12.24 20.27 12.54
CA GLU A 33 10.79 20.38 12.75
C GLU A 33 10.26 21.76 12.33
N ALA A 34 10.99 22.84 12.66
CA ALA A 34 10.61 24.19 12.27
C ALA A 34 10.61 24.37 10.75
N GLU A 35 11.60 23.79 10.05
CA GLU A 35 11.69 23.83 8.59
C GLU A 35 10.59 23.01 7.92
N GLU A 36 10.27 21.83 8.46
CA GLU A 36 9.18 20.98 7.95
C GLU A 36 7.82 21.67 8.09
N ARG A 37 7.59 22.42 9.18
CA ARG A 37 6.36 23.20 9.35
C ARG A 37 6.32 24.45 8.45
N ALA A 38 7.48 25.09 8.22
CA ALA A 38 7.57 26.30 7.42
C ALA A 38 7.41 26.01 5.92
N ASP A 39 7.98 24.90 5.44
CA ASP A 39 7.88 24.46 4.05
C ASP A 39 7.75 22.93 3.94
N PRO A 40 6.53 22.40 4.06
CA PRO A 40 6.27 20.96 3.96
C PRO A 40 6.62 20.38 2.58
N VAL A 41 6.48 21.17 1.51
CA VAL A 41 6.73 20.73 0.13
C VAL A 41 8.24 20.48 -0.06
N ARG A 42 9.07 21.43 0.37
CA ARG A 42 10.52 21.26 0.35
C ARG A 42 10.98 20.12 1.24
N ALA A 43 10.37 19.93 2.41
CA ALA A 43 10.69 18.80 3.27
C ALA A 43 10.38 17.46 2.57
N ASP A 44 9.29 17.39 1.80
CA ASP A 44 8.94 16.21 1.01
C ASP A 44 9.97 15.90 -0.08
N GLU A 45 10.46 16.90 -0.80
CA GLU A 45 11.54 16.70 -1.78
C GLU A 45 12.81 16.11 -1.14
N VAL A 46 13.16 16.56 0.06
CA VAL A 46 14.28 15.99 0.83
C VAL A 46 13.99 14.54 1.21
N TYR A 47 12.80 14.24 1.75
CA TYR A 47 12.43 12.88 2.13
C TYR A 47 12.33 11.92 0.94
N GLU A 48 11.89 12.39 -0.23
CA GLU A 48 11.91 11.61 -1.47
C GLU A 48 13.34 11.27 -1.89
N THR A 49 14.24 12.26 -1.84
CA THR A 49 15.66 12.07 -2.16
C THR A 49 16.31 11.08 -1.21
N VAL A 50 16.06 11.21 0.10
CA VAL A 50 16.48 10.24 1.12
C VAL A 50 15.98 8.83 0.78
N GLY A 51 14.69 8.69 0.46
CA GLY A 51 14.10 7.41 0.07
C GLY A 51 14.74 6.81 -1.19
N ALA A 52 15.18 7.65 -2.15
CA ALA A 52 15.91 7.19 -3.32
C ALA A 52 17.31 6.65 -2.96
N VAL A 53 18.06 7.33 -2.09
CA VAL A 53 19.36 6.87 -1.59
C VAL A 53 19.23 5.54 -0.87
N LEU A 54 18.24 5.40 0.02
CA LEU A 54 18.02 4.17 0.76
C LEU A 54 17.65 3.00 -0.14
N ARG A 55 16.80 3.21 -1.16
CA ARG A 55 16.48 2.18 -2.17
C ARG A 55 17.69 1.81 -3.02
N ALA A 56 18.56 2.77 -3.35
CA ALA A 56 19.79 2.48 -4.08
C ALA A 56 20.75 1.62 -3.23
N ARG A 57 20.95 1.99 -1.96
CA ARG A 57 21.76 1.24 -1.00
C ARG A 57 21.19 -0.16 -0.76
N ALA A 58 19.89 -0.27 -0.50
CA ALA A 58 19.24 -1.56 -0.29
C ALA A 58 19.47 -2.50 -1.48
N ARG A 59 19.31 -2.04 -2.73
CA ARG A 59 19.56 -2.87 -3.93
C ARG A 59 20.98 -3.43 -4.03
N SER A 60 21.98 -2.74 -3.48
CA SER A 60 23.37 -3.22 -3.47
C SER A 60 23.68 -4.24 -2.36
N LEU A 61 22.79 -4.42 -1.39
CA LEU A 61 22.98 -5.35 -0.27
C LEU A 61 22.50 -6.76 -0.64
N ARG A 62 23.13 -7.78 -0.05
CA ARG A 62 22.65 -9.16 -0.10
C ARG A 62 21.48 -9.33 0.89
N GLY A 63 20.54 -10.23 0.60
CA GLY A 63 19.42 -10.54 1.51
C GLY A 63 18.22 -9.58 1.42
N THR A 64 18.01 -8.93 0.27
CA THR A 64 16.95 -7.93 0.05
C THR A 64 15.57 -8.50 -0.29
N GLN A 65 15.41 -9.83 -0.18
CA GLN A 65 14.18 -10.53 -0.55
C GLN A 65 12.97 -10.00 0.23
N LEU A 66 13.12 -9.77 1.54
CA LEU A 66 12.06 -9.26 2.39
C LEU A 66 11.65 -7.82 2.03
N VAL A 67 12.62 -6.95 1.70
CA VAL A 67 12.34 -5.59 1.20
C VAL A 67 11.56 -5.66 -0.12
N ALA A 68 11.95 -6.56 -1.02
CA ALA A 68 11.30 -6.75 -2.30
C ALA A 68 9.87 -7.27 -2.16
N GLU A 69 9.63 -8.19 -1.23
CA GLU A 69 8.31 -8.71 -0.89
C GLU A 69 7.37 -7.61 -0.41
N HIS A 70 7.79 -6.82 0.59
CA HIS A 70 6.97 -5.69 1.07
C HIS A 70 6.78 -4.60 0.01
N ASN A 71 7.77 -4.35 -0.86
CA ASN A 71 7.59 -3.45 -1.99
C ASN A 71 6.53 -3.97 -2.98
N GLY A 72 6.54 -5.27 -3.25
CA GLY A 72 5.55 -5.94 -4.08
C GLY A 72 4.14 -5.86 -3.48
N GLU A 73 4.02 -6.12 -2.19
CA GLU A 73 2.77 -5.98 -1.45
C GLU A 73 2.25 -4.55 -1.48
N TYR A 74 3.08 -3.57 -1.15
CA TYR A 74 2.74 -2.14 -1.25
C TYR A 74 2.27 -1.78 -2.67
N GLY A 75 2.99 -2.24 -3.70
CA GLY A 75 2.64 -2.05 -5.11
C GLY A 75 1.27 -2.64 -5.45
N PHE A 76 1.00 -3.87 -5.02
CA PHE A 76 -0.29 -4.53 -5.20
C PHE A 76 -1.43 -3.73 -4.57
N ARG A 77 -1.28 -3.34 -3.29
CA ARG A 77 -2.32 -2.60 -2.56
C ARG A 77 -2.58 -1.23 -3.19
N ARG A 78 -1.53 -0.51 -3.58
CA ARG A 78 -1.63 0.79 -4.27
C ARG A 78 -2.33 0.67 -5.62
N ASN A 79 -1.97 -0.34 -6.41
CA ASN A 79 -2.61 -0.59 -7.71
C ASN A 79 -4.09 -0.95 -7.54
N ALA A 80 -4.42 -1.80 -6.57
CA ALA A 80 -5.80 -2.09 -6.21
C ALA A 80 -6.56 -0.80 -5.83
N LEU A 81 -6.00 0.06 -4.98
CA LEU A 81 -6.65 1.33 -4.62
C LEU A 81 -6.92 2.21 -5.85
N GLY A 82 -6.01 2.25 -6.81
CA GLY A 82 -6.20 2.95 -8.09
C GLY A 82 -7.35 2.37 -8.93
N LEU A 83 -7.53 1.04 -8.91
CA LEU A 83 -8.61 0.34 -9.61
C LEU A 83 -9.95 0.33 -8.87
N ARG A 84 -9.97 0.71 -7.58
CA ARG A 84 -11.15 0.59 -6.71
C ARG A 84 -12.44 1.13 -7.33
N ARG A 85 -12.39 2.33 -7.93
CA ARG A 85 -13.59 2.97 -8.53
C ARG A 85 -14.11 2.18 -9.72
N LEU A 86 -13.20 1.70 -10.58
CA LEU A 86 -13.56 0.87 -11.73
C LEU A 86 -14.13 -0.48 -11.27
N ALA A 87 -13.50 -1.11 -10.28
CA ALA A 87 -13.97 -2.38 -9.74
C ALA A 87 -15.36 -2.27 -9.12
N LEU A 88 -15.64 -1.21 -8.34
CA LEU A 88 -16.97 -0.94 -7.81
C LEU A 88 -18.01 -0.71 -8.91
N ALA A 89 -17.66 0.04 -9.96
CA ALA A 89 -18.56 0.24 -11.10
C ALA A 89 -18.90 -1.09 -11.81
N VAL A 90 -17.90 -1.95 -12.03
CA VAL A 90 -18.10 -3.28 -12.62
C VAL A 90 -19.01 -4.15 -11.75
N CYS A 91 -18.80 -4.17 -10.43
CA CYS A 91 -19.68 -4.93 -9.52
C CYS A 91 -21.11 -4.41 -9.57
N LEU A 92 -21.32 -3.09 -9.58
CA LEU A 92 -22.67 -2.51 -9.67
C LEU A 92 -23.35 -2.82 -11.00
N ILE A 93 -22.62 -2.78 -12.12
CA ILE A 93 -23.15 -3.14 -13.44
C ILE A 93 -23.50 -4.64 -13.48
N SER A 94 -22.63 -5.50 -12.95
CA SER A 94 -22.87 -6.94 -12.83
C SER A 94 -24.15 -7.23 -12.03
N LEU A 95 -24.29 -6.62 -10.85
CA LEU A 95 -25.45 -6.77 -9.99
C LEU A 95 -26.74 -6.26 -10.66
N ALA A 96 -26.67 -5.13 -11.36
CA ALA A 96 -27.80 -4.61 -12.15
C ALA A 96 -28.19 -5.57 -13.28
N GLY A 97 -27.21 -6.18 -13.95
CA GLY A 97 -27.44 -7.20 -14.96
C GLY A 97 -28.13 -8.45 -14.41
N LEU A 98 -27.66 -8.97 -13.26
CA LEU A 98 -28.29 -10.09 -12.57
C LEU A 98 -29.74 -9.76 -12.17
N ALA A 99 -29.98 -8.56 -11.65
CA ALA A 99 -31.32 -8.11 -11.30
C ALA A 99 -32.24 -8.01 -12.53
N ALA A 100 -31.73 -7.48 -13.65
CA ALA A 100 -32.49 -7.40 -14.91
C ALA A 100 -32.86 -8.78 -15.45
N VAL A 101 -31.94 -9.75 -15.40
CA VAL A 101 -32.21 -11.14 -15.78
C VAL A 101 -33.26 -11.77 -14.87
N ALA A 102 -33.19 -11.53 -13.56
CA ALA A 102 -34.18 -12.03 -12.61
C ALA A 102 -35.58 -11.45 -12.88
N VAL A 103 -35.70 -10.15 -13.12
CA VAL A 103 -36.98 -9.50 -13.46
C VAL A 103 -37.51 -10.05 -14.79
N TRP A 104 -36.66 -10.15 -15.81
CA TRP A 104 -37.07 -10.72 -17.10
C TRP A 104 -37.59 -12.15 -16.95
N ALA A 105 -36.91 -12.98 -16.16
CA ALA A 105 -37.31 -14.36 -15.91
C ALA A 105 -38.69 -14.45 -15.21
N THR A 106 -39.05 -13.49 -14.37
CA THR A 106 -40.39 -13.41 -13.76
C THR A 106 -41.48 -12.92 -14.72
N MET A 107 -41.10 -12.30 -15.83
CA MET A 107 -42.01 -11.79 -16.86
C MET A 107 -42.15 -12.75 -18.05
N SER A 108 -41.15 -13.60 -18.30
CA SER A 108 -41.26 -14.71 -19.24
C SER A 108 -42.08 -15.80 -18.57
N ASP A 109 -43.21 -16.22 -19.16
CA ASP A 109 -44.02 -17.35 -18.67
C ASP A 109 -43.29 -18.72 -18.70
N GLU A 110 -41.97 -18.71 -18.92
CA GLU A 110 -41.09 -19.86 -18.96
C GLU A 110 -40.64 -20.27 -17.55
N PRO A 111 -40.72 -21.57 -17.20
CA PRO A 111 -40.27 -22.03 -15.90
C PRO A 111 -38.75 -21.90 -15.76
N VAL A 112 -38.32 -21.23 -14.69
CA VAL A 112 -36.89 -21.13 -14.34
C VAL A 112 -36.40 -22.46 -13.76
N SER A 113 -35.34 -23.02 -14.34
CA SER A 113 -34.75 -24.26 -13.84
C SER A 113 -34.06 -24.05 -12.49
N VAL A 114 -34.05 -25.09 -11.65
CA VAL A 114 -33.33 -25.07 -10.36
C VAL A 114 -31.84 -24.79 -10.55
N SER A 115 -31.24 -25.29 -11.64
CA SER A 115 -29.83 -25.02 -11.94
C SER A 115 -29.55 -23.54 -12.22
N ALA A 116 -30.45 -22.84 -12.92
CA ALA A 116 -30.32 -21.40 -13.15
C ALA A 116 -30.41 -20.61 -11.83
N ILE A 117 -31.36 -20.96 -10.96
CA ILE A 117 -31.52 -20.34 -9.64
C ILE A 117 -30.24 -20.50 -8.80
N VAL A 118 -29.69 -21.72 -8.74
CA VAL A 118 -28.46 -22.00 -8.01
C VAL A 118 -27.30 -21.18 -8.58
N MET A 119 -27.13 -21.16 -9.90
CA MET A 119 -26.06 -20.40 -10.56
C MET A 119 -26.15 -18.90 -10.27
N TRP A 120 -27.33 -18.28 -10.44
CA TRP A 120 -27.51 -16.85 -10.17
C TRP A 120 -27.30 -16.50 -8.70
N SER A 121 -27.69 -17.39 -7.79
CA SER A 121 -27.45 -17.22 -6.36
C SER A 121 -25.95 -17.20 -6.04
N VAL A 122 -25.19 -18.15 -6.59
CA VAL A 122 -23.72 -18.21 -6.42
C VAL A 122 -23.06 -16.95 -7.00
N MET A 123 -23.47 -16.52 -8.20
CA MET A 123 -22.94 -15.30 -8.82
C MET A 123 -23.24 -14.06 -7.98
N THR A 124 -24.46 -13.93 -7.46
CA THR A 124 -24.87 -12.82 -6.60
C THR A 124 -24.06 -12.79 -5.31
N ILE A 125 -23.85 -13.94 -4.66
CA ILE A 125 -23.04 -14.03 -3.45
C ILE A 125 -21.59 -13.63 -3.74
N ALA A 126 -21.02 -14.11 -4.84
CA ALA A 126 -19.66 -13.75 -5.25
C ALA A 126 -19.52 -12.24 -5.52
N ASP A 127 -20.50 -11.63 -6.19
CA ASP A 127 -20.51 -10.20 -6.52
C ASP A 127 -20.67 -9.32 -5.27
N ILE A 128 -21.54 -9.71 -4.33
CA ILE A 128 -21.67 -9.07 -3.01
C ILE A 128 -20.35 -9.17 -2.24
N GLY A 129 -19.68 -10.33 -2.26
CA GLY A 129 -18.37 -10.52 -1.64
C GLY A 129 -17.32 -9.59 -2.24
N MET A 130 -17.27 -9.50 -3.56
CA MET A 130 -16.36 -8.60 -4.28
C MET A 130 -16.63 -7.13 -3.96
N LEU A 131 -17.90 -6.71 -4.01
CA LEU A 131 -18.31 -5.35 -3.67
C LEU A 131 -17.95 -4.99 -2.23
N THR A 132 -18.14 -5.94 -1.29
CA THR A 132 -17.73 -5.79 0.11
C THR A 132 -16.22 -5.63 0.23
N PHE A 133 -15.42 -6.45 -0.46
CA PHE A 133 -13.96 -6.35 -0.45
C PHE A 133 -13.47 -4.97 -0.95
N TRP A 134 -13.95 -4.51 -2.11
CA TRP A 134 -13.54 -3.22 -2.67
C TRP A 134 -14.03 -2.03 -1.84
N PHE A 135 -15.18 -2.15 -1.18
CA PHE A 135 -15.73 -1.09 -0.35
C PHE A 135 -15.06 -1.01 1.04
N ALA A 136 -14.86 -2.16 1.69
CA ALA A 136 -14.42 -2.25 3.07
C ALA A 136 -12.89 -2.38 3.22
N VAL A 137 -12.23 -3.16 2.37
CA VAL A 137 -10.79 -3.47 2.51
C VAL A 137 -9.93 -2.50 1.72
N VAL A 138 -10.24 -2.27 0.44
CA VAL A 138 -9.41 -1.46 -0.45
C VAL A 138 -9.57 0.03 -0.15
N ARG A 139 -8.86 0.52 0.87
CA ARG A 139 -8.92 1.90 1.38
C ARG A 139 -7.51 2.50 1.51
N PRO A 140 -7.38 3.85 1.59
CA PRO A 140 -6.08 4.49 1.77
C PRO A 140 -5.29 3.93 2.96
N GLY A 141 -5.94 3.70 4.11
CA GLY A 141 -5.28 3.13 5.28
C GLY A 141 -4.70 1.72 5.06
N TRP A 142 -5.37 0.87 4.25
CA TRP A 142 -4.85 -0.46 3.91
C TRP A 142 -3.56 -0.39 3.07
N VAL A 143 -3.47 0.60 2.19
CA VAL A 143 -2.24 0.90 1.43
C VAL A 143 -1.17 1.48 2.34
N GLU A 144 -1.56 2.38 3.25
CA GLU A 144 -0.68 3.04 4.19
C GLU A 144 0.03 2.03 5.10
N THR A 145 -0.67 1.02 5.62
CA THR A 145 -0.05 -0.05 6.41
C THR A 145 1.06 -0.77 5.64
N ALA A 146 0.83 -1.13 4.38
CA ALA A 146 1.89 -1.77 3.58
C ALA A 146 3.03 -0.79 3.23
N ALA A 147 2.72 0.49 3.04
CA ALA A 147 3.75 1.52 2.86
C ALA A 147 4.63 1.63 4.10
N TRP A 148 4.05 1.55 5.30
CA TRP A 148 4.79 1.55 6.56
C TRP A 148 5.69 0.33 6.72
N GLU A 149 5.18 -0.87 6.47
CA GLU A 149 5.99 -2.09 6.55
C GLU A 149 7.14 -2.08 5.54
N TYR A 150 6.86 -1.66 4.30
CA TYR A 150 7.90 -1.48 3.29
C TYR A 150 8.95 -0.46 3.72
N ALA A 151 8.54 0.70 4.21
CA ALA A 151 9.45 1.73 4.68
C ALA A 151 10.31 1.21 5.84
N ARG A 152 9.71 0.57 6.84
CA ARG A 152 10.40 -0.02 8.00
C ARG A 152 11.46 -1.02 7.55
N GLN A 153 11.08 -1.99 6.71
CA GLN A 153 12.00 -3.00 6.21
C GLN A 153 13.14 -2.38 5.40
N LEU A 154 12.84 -1.35 4.60
CA LEU A 154 13.84 -0.62 3.83
C LEU A 154 14.87 0.06 4.75
N TYR A 155 14.43 0.72 5.82
CA TYR A 155 15.33 1.34 6.80
C TYR A 155 16.17 0.30 7.54
N GLU A 156 15.55 -0.77 8.04
CA GLU A 156 16.24 -1.85 8.76
C GLU A 156 17.33 -2.48 7.87
N THR A 157 17.01 -2.84 6.63
CA THR A 157 17.99 -3.40 5.69
C THR A 157 19.10 -2.41 5.34
N ALA A 158 18.77 -1.13 5.12
CA ALA A 158 19.78 -0.11 4.84
C ALA A 158 20.72 0.13 6.05
N ALA A 159 20.19 0.09 7.28
CA ALA A 159 20.93 0.34 8.52
C ALA A 159 21.81 -0.82 8.97
N VAL A 160 21.42 -2.08 8.71
CA VAL A 160 22.15 -3.30 9.12
C VAL A 160 23.51 -3.45 8.43
N SER A 161 23.71 -2.79 7.28
CA SER A 161 24.94 -2.89 6.49
C SER A 161 26.23 -2.37 7.15
N GLU A 162 26.17 -1.77 8.34
CA GLU A 162 27.38 -1.43 9.12
C GLU A 162 27.86 -2.54 10.05
N VAL A 163 26.97 -3.40 10.57
CA VAL A 163 27.35 -4.39 11.59
C VAL A 163 28.00 -5.64 10.97
N GLY A 164 27.70 -5.93 9.71
CA GLY A 164 28.27 -7.09 9.00
C GLY A 164 29.69 -6.88 8.47
N ASN A 165 30.23 -5.65 8.50
CA ASN A 165 31.54 -5.32 7.93
C ASN A 165 32.64 -5.14 8.99
N THR A 166 32.34 -5.38 10.26
CA THR A 166 33.30 -5.29 11.38
C THR A 166 33.79 -6.64 11.90
N ILE A 167 33.55 -7.73 11.17
CA ILE A 167 33.98 -9.09 11.56
C ILE A 167 34.84 -9.79 10.47
N GLY A 168 35.46 -9.01 9.58
CA GLY A 168 36.44 -9.48 8.61
C GLY A 168 37.85 -9.54 9.19
#